data_AF-A0A4S3KT46-F1
#
_entry.id   AF-A0A4S3KT46-F1
#
_cell.length_a   1.000
_cell.length_b   1.000
_cell.length_c   1.000
_cell.angle_alpha   90.00
_cell.angle_beta   90.00
_cell.angle_gamma   90.00
#
_symmetry.space_group_name_H-M   'P 1'
#
loop_
_entity.id
_entity.type
_entity.pdbx_description
1 polymer ?
#
loop_
_entity_poly.entity_id
_entity_poly.type
_entity_poly.pdbx_seq_one_letter_code
_entity_poly.pdbx_strand_id
1 'polypeptide(L)'
;MKRPLIALAVLSTTMATVPVHAEQSCNTYAFALEPLRTIELRAGAGEQFDLVATVPADEGGTVFGIVGVEHRHLDIHWLKVDHAVDSRSRSVFSGTAWVPAIQLAVKSHPRYTVFVEPSMSAEPVDISLFDAVLPLSDCRGEWVQVELPVTGTEIIDPQLRGWMPSGAYCGNPWIECD
;
A
#
# COMPACT_ATOMS: atom_id res chain seq x y z
N MET A 1 -1.13 -23.63 70.52
CA MET A 1 -0.98 -22.40 69.72
C MET A 1 -1.21 -22.75 68.25
N LYS A 2 -2.29 -22.26 67.63
CA LYS A 2 -2.64 -22.46 66.21
C LYS A 2 -2.19 -21.22 65.42
N ARG A 3 -1.38 -21.39 64.38
CA ARG A 3 -1.02 -20.31 63.43
C ARG A 3 -1.99 -20.32 62.25
N PRO A 4 -2.50 -19.17 61.78
CA PRO A 4 -3.31 -19.12 60.58
C PRO A 4 -2.40 -19.04 59.34
N LEU A 5 -2.77 -19.79 58.30
CA LEU A 5 -2.22 -19.65 56.95
C LEU A 5 -2.99 -18.51 56.25
N ILE A 6 -2.28 -17.45 55.88
CA ILE A 6 -2.78 -16.39 55.00
C ILE A 6 -2.51 -16.85 53.57
N ALA A 7 -3.56 -17.12 52.80
CA ALA A 7 -3.47 -17.40 51.37
C ALA A 7 -3.35 -16.06 50.61
N LEU A 8 -2.21 -15.83 49.94
CA LEU A 8 -2.07 -14.76 48.95
C LEU A 8 -2.73 -15.20 47.65
N ALA A 9 -3.81 -14.52 47.26
CA ALA A 9 -4.35 -14.61 45.91
C ALA A 9 -3.50 -13.76 44.96
N VAL A 10 -2.83 -14.42 44.01
CA VAL A 10 -2.11 -13.74 42.91
C VAL A 10 -3.14 -13.43 41.83
N LEU A 11 -3.46 -12.15 41.63
CA LEU A 11 -4.21 -11.70 40.45
C LEU A 11 -3.28 -11.74 39.23
N SER A 12 -3.49 -12.73 38.35
CA SER A 12 -2.91 -12.72 37.00
C SER A 12 -3.65 -11.70 36.14
N THR A 13 -3.03 -10.55 35.92
CA THR A 13 -3.43 -9.61 34.87
C THR A 13 -3.05 -10.18 33.51
N THR A 14 -4.01 -10.80 32.81
CA THR A 14 -3.87 -11.11 31.38
C THR A 14 -3.87 -9.80 30.60
N MET A 15 -2.70 -9.32 30.20
CA MET A 15 -2.61 -8.26 29.19
C MET A 15 -3.14 -8.83 27.88
N ALA A 16 -4.22 -8.24 27.36
CA ALA A 16 -4.68 -8.52 26.01
C ALA A 16 -3.61 -8.05 25.02
N THR A 17 -2.81 -8.98 24.51
CA THR A 17 -1.93 -8.74 23.37
C THR A 17 -2.80 -8.52 22.14
N VAL A 18 -2.95 -7.28 21.71
CA VAL A 18 -3.53 -6.99 20.40
C VAL A 18 -2.59 -7.62 19.36
N PRO A 19 -3.09 -8.43 18.42
CA PRO A 19 -2.25 -9.00 17.38
C PRO A 19 -1.70 -7.85 16.53
N VAL A 20 -0.42 -7.53 16.72
CA VAL A 20 0.36 -6.71 15.79
C VAL A 20 0.41 -7.51 14.49
N HIS A 21 -0.38 -7.10 13.50
CA HIS A 21 -0.27 -7.64 12.15
C HIS A 21 1.12 -7.25 11.64
N ALA A 22 1.86 -8.22 11.11
CA ALA A 22 3.24 -7.98 10.71
C ALA A 22 3.27 -6.99 9.54
N GLU A 23 3.76 -5.78 9.80
CA GLU A 23 4.03 -4.78 8.77
C GLU A 23 5.03 -5.37 7.77
N GLN A 24 4.65 -5.43 6.51
CA GLN A 24 5.52 -5.86 5.44
C GLN A 24 6.27 -4.65 4.90
N SER A 25 7.60 -4.76 4.80
CA SER A 25 8.45 -3.66 4.33
C SER A 25 8.37 -3.48 2.83
N CYS A 26 8.38 -2.23 2.40
CA CYS A 26 8.42 -1.83 1.00
C CYS A 26 9.51 -0.77 0.81
N ASN A 27 10.02 -0.64 -0.42
CA ASN A 27 10.98 0.39 -0.75
C ASN A 27 10.72 0.87 -2.18
N THR A 28 9.63 1.61 -2.35
CA THR A 28 9.18 2.04 -3.68
C THR A 28 8.53 3.41 -3.62
N TYR A 29 8.25 3.94 -4.79
CA TYR A 29 7.45 5.13 -4.99
C TYR A 29 6.15 4.77 -5.69
N ALA A 30 5.14 5.61 -5.47
CA ALA A 30 3.87 5.58 -6.18
C ALA A 30 3.35 7.01 -6.28
N PHE A 31 2.38 7.23 -7.17
CA PHE A 31 1.77 8.55 -7.32
C PHE A 31 0.28 8.54 -7.05
N ALA A 32 -0.27 9.71 -6.71
CA ALA A 32 -1.71 9.88 -6.53
C ALA A 32 -2.47 9.44 -7.78
N LEU A 33 -3.33 8.43 -7.66
CA LEU A 33 -4.14 7.92 -8.77
C LEU A 33 -5.06 9.01 -9.35
N GLU A 34 -5.63 9.84 -8.47
CA GLU A 34 -6.51 10.95 -8.84
C GLU A 34 -5.86 12.30 -8.46
N PRO A 35 -5.04 12.91 -9.32
CA PRO A 35 -4.24 14.10 -8.99
C PRO A 35 -5.06 15.33 -8.58
N LEU A 36 -6.33 15.39 -9.00
CA LEU A 36 -7.24 16.49 -8.67
C LEU A 36 -7.95 16.32 -7.32
N ARG A 37 -7.68 15.25 -6.57
CA ARG A 37 -8.27 15.01 -5.25
C ARG A 37 -7.23 15.13 -4.15
N THR A 38 -7.66 15.65 -2.99
CA THR A 38 -6.83 15.63 -1.78
C THR A 38 -6.76 14.22 -1.22
N ILE A 39 -5.60 13.86 -0.65
CA ILE A 39 -5.38 12.57 0.01
C ILE A 39 -5.28 12.78 1.52
N GLU A 40 -6.08 12.06 2.29
CA GLU A 40 -6.02 12.05 3.74
C GLU A 40 -5.01 11.01 4.22
N LEU A 41 -4.11 11.42 5.11
CA LEU A 41 -3.09 10.57 5.71
C LEU A 41 -3.46 10.28 7.16
N ARG A 42 -3.50 9.00 7.54
CA ARG A 42 -3.96 8.52 8.85
C ARG A 42 -2.81 8.08 9.76
N ALA A 43 -3.03 8.09 11.06
CA ALA A 43 -2.05 7.66 12.06
C ALA A 43 -1.83 6.13 12.10
N GLY A 44 -2.75 5.37 11.52
CA GLY A 44 -2.68 3.92 11.40
C GLY A 44 -3.43 3.44 10.15
N ALA A 45 -3.31 2.16 9.83
CA ALA A 45 -4.00 1.53 8.70
C ALA A 45 -5.53 1.46 8.94
N GLY A 46 -6.29 2.47 8.52
CA GLY A 46 -7.75 2.44 8.62
C GLY A 46 -8.38 3.79 8.90
N GLU A 47 -9.63 3.93 8.48
CA GLU A 47 -10.41 5.16 8.65
C GLU A 47 -10.70 5.51 10.12
N GLN A 48 -10.62 4.52 11.02
CA GLN A 48 -10.83 4.74 12.45
C GLN A 48 -9.66 5.44 13.16
N PHE A 49 -8.51 5.58 12.50
CA PHE A 49 -7.36 6.28 13.08
C PHE A 49 -7.42 7.79 12.81
N ASP A 50 -6.76 8.57 13.66
CA ASP A 50 -6.74 10.02 13.54
C ASP A 50 -6.13 10.49 12.21
N LEU A 51 -6.64 11.60 11.70
CA LEU A 51 -6.04 12.31 10.57
C LEU A 51 -4.71 12.96 11.01
N VAL A 52 -3.63 12.61 10.32
CA VAL A 52 -2.29 13.17 10.53
C VAL A 52 -2.06 14.38 9.63
N ALA A 53 -2.45 14.27 8.36
CA ALA A 53 -2.26 15.31 7.37
C ALA A 53 -3.25 15.17 6.21
N THR A 54 -3.42 16.26 5.45
CA THR A 54 -4.09 16.25 4.15
C THR A 54 -3.11 16.71 3.10
N VAL A 55 -2.80 15.84 2.14
CA VAL A 55 -1.99 16.18 0.97
C VAL A 55 -2.89 16.89 -0.05
N PRO A 56 -2.55 18.11 -0.48
CA PRO A 56 -3.38 18.87 -1.40
C PRO A 56 -3.42 18.21 -2.79
N ALA A 57 -4.50 18.45 -3.52
CA ALA A 57 -4.58 18.11 -4.94
C ALA A 57 -3.49 18.86 -5.73
N ASP A 58 -2.90 18.19 -6.70
CA ASP A 58 -1.88 18.74 -7.59
C ASP A 58 -2.07 18.18 -9.00
N GLU A 59 -2.39 19.03 -9.96
CA GLU A 59 -2.63 18.64 -11.37
C GLU A 59 -1.43 17.92 -12.00
N GLY A 60 -0.21 18.28 -11.59
CA GLY A 60 1.00 17.60 -12.04
C GLY A 60 1.22 16.24 -11.38
N GLY A 61 0.43 15.87 -10.37
CA GLY A 61 0.57 14.66 -9.59
C GLY A 61 1.45 14.84 -8.34
N THR A 62 1.21 14.00 -7.33
CA THR A 62 2.04 13.92 -6.12
C THR A 62 2.65 12.53 -6.03
N VAL A 63 3.95 12.47 -5.69
CA VAL A 63 4.68 11.22 -5.49
C VAL A 63 4.82 10.95 -3.99
N PHE A 64 4.60 9.70 -3.60
CA PHE A 64 4.68 9.20 -2.23
C PHE A 64 5.82 8.18 -2.12
N GLY A 65 6.62 8.28 -1.06
CA GLY A 65 7.53 7.21 -0.65
C GLY A 65 6.77 6.15 0.13
N ILE A 66 6.84 4.90 -0.32
CA ILE A 66 6.14 3.76 0.29
C ILE A 66 7.16 2.89 1.03
N VAL A 67 6.99 2.79 2.35
CA VAL A 67 7.93 2.09 3.24
C VAL A 67 7.36 0.81 3.84
N GLY A 68 6.05 0.59 3.74
CA GLY A 68 5.43 -0.64 4.19
C GLY A 68 3.95 -0.77 3.85
N VAL A 69 3.36 -1.87 4.27
CA VAL A 69 1.94 -2.21 4.10
C VAL A 69 1.45 -2.99 5.31
N GLU A 70 0.20 -2.75 5.69
CA GLU A 70 -0.50 -3.52 6.72
C GLU A 70 -1.69 -4.24 6.08
N HIS A 71 -1.67 -5.57 6.14
CA HIS A 71 -2.79 -6.39 5.69
C HIS A 71 -3.89 -6.38 6.75
N ARG A 72 -5.08 -5.94 6.35
CA ARG A 72 -6.29 -6.09 7.17
C ARG A 72 -7.21 -7.12 6.54
N HIS A 73 -8.03 -7.74 7.38
CA HIS A 73 -9.02 -8.74 6.96
C HIS A 73 -10.13 -8.18 6.04
N LEU A 74 -10.17 -6.86 5.83
CA LEU A 74 -11.06 -6.19 4.89
C LEU A 74 -10.22 -5.80 3.68
N ASP A 75 -10.73 -6.03 2.47
CA ASP A 75 -10.02 -6.05 1.17
C ASP A 75 -9.20 -4.79 0.80
N ILE A 76 -9.26 -3.74 1.62
CA ILE A 76 -8.50 -2.51 1.47
C ILE A 76 -7.22 -2.60 2.30
N HIS A 77 -6.12 -2.79 1.59
CA HIS A 77 -4.79 -2.64 2.16
C HIS A 77 -4.44 -1.16 2.34
N TRP A 78 -3.63 -0.89 3.36
CA TRP A 78 -3.15 0.45 3.66
C TRP A 78 -1.63 0.47 3.51
N LEU A 79 -1.15 1.46 2.78
CA LEU A 79 0.27 1.68 2.56
C LEU A 79 0.80 2.67 3.59
N LYS A 80 1.95 2.37 4.15
CA LYS A 80 2.70 3.27 5.02
C LYS A 80 3.61 4.13 4.18
N VAL A 81 3.53 5.44 4.39
CA VAL A 81 4.30 6.46 3.68
C VAL A 81 5.16 7.26 4.65
N ASP A 82 6.32 7.72 4.18
CA ASP A 82 7.26 8.51 4.99
C ASP A 82 7.51 9.94 4.45
N HIS A 83 7.15 10.19 3.19
CA HIS A 83 7.19 11.51 2.57
C HIS A 83 6.27 11.60 1.33
N ALA A 84 5.92 12.83 0.95
CA ALA A 84 5.27 13.11 -0.33
C ALA A 84 5.76 14.43 -0.93
N VAL A 85 5.91 14.46 -2.26
CA VAL A 85 6.42 15.61 -3.03
C VAL A 85 5.47 15.97 -4.17
N ASP A 86 5.21 17.26 -4.35
CA ASP A 86 4.39 17.78 -5.45
C ASP A 86 5.18 17.87 -6.77
N SER A 87 4.48 18.16 -7.87
CA SER A 87 5.02 18.35 -9.23
C SER A 87 6.04 19.46 -9.37
N ARG A 88 6.20 20.31 -8.36
CA ARG A 88 7.24 21.34 -8.27
C ARG A 88 8.41 20.90 -7.41
N SER A 89 8.49 19.60 -7.09
CA SER A 89 9.49 18.98 -6.22
C SER A 89 9.51 19.57 -4.79
N ARG A 90 8.38 20.11 -4.32
CA ARG A 90 8.26 20.60 -2.94
C ARG A 90 7.72 19.50 -2.06
N SER A 91 8.35 19.34 -0.89
CA SER A 91 7.82 18.47 0.17
C SER A 91 6.46 19.00 0.63
N VAL A 92 5.41 18.20 0.42
CA VAL A 92 4.05 18.48 0.91
C VAL A 92 3.70 17.64 2.13
N PHE A 93 4.49 16.60 2.40
CA PHE A 93 4.41 15.81 3.63
C PHE A 93 5.78 15.20 3.96
N SER A 94 6.11 15.12 5.25
CA SER A 94 7.28 14.41 5.78
C SER A 94 6.96 13.91 7.19
N GLY A 95 7.21 12.62 7.44
CA GLY A 95 6.80 11.92 8.65
C GLY A 95 6.11 10.60 8.31
N THR A 96 5.71 9.80 9.29
CA THR A 96 5.07 8.51 9.03
C THR A 96 3.55 8.64 9.05
N ALA A 97 2.88 8.15 8.01
CA ALA A 97 1.42 8.04 7.98
C ALA A 97 0.95 6.90 7.08
N TRP A 98 -0.36 6.69 7.01
CA TRP A 98 -1.00 5.62 6.25
C TRP A 98 -2.02 6.17 5.25
N VAL A 99 -2.08 5.55 4.09
CA VAL A 99 -2.99 5.90 2.99
C VAL A 99 -3.64 4.64 2.40
N PRO A 100 -4.91 4.67 1.97
CA PRO A 100 -5.50 3.52 1.28
C PRO A 100 -4.72 3.22 0.00
N ALA A 101 -4.32 1.95 -0.21
CA ALA A 101 -3.46 1.57 -1.34
C ALA A 101 -4.03 2.01 -2.69
N ILE A 102 -5.35 1.87 -2.86
CA ILE A 102 -6.10 2.20 -4.08
C ILE A 102 -6.05 3.69 -4.46
N GLN A 103 -5.69 4.59 -3.54
CA GLN A 103 -5.52 6.01 -3.87
C GLN A 103 -4.18 6.29 -4.56
N LEU A 104 -3.28 5.31 -4.58
CA LEU A 104 -1.97 5.39 -5.21
C LEU A 104 -1.89 4.45 -6.41
N ALA A 105 -1.00 4.77 -7.33
CA ALA A 105 -0.80 4.01 -8.55
C ALA A 105 0.66 4.03 -9.00
N VAL A 106 0.97 3.10 -9.89
CA VAL A 106 2.22 3.06 -10.65
C VAL A 106 1.89 3.01 -12.15
N LYS A 107 2.81 3.46 -12.99
CA LYS A 107 2.70 3.28 -14.43
C LYS A 107 3.44 2.00 -14.83
N SER A 108 2.78 1.08 -15.52
CA SER A 108 3.43 -0.13 -16.03
C SER A 108 4.37 0.19 -17.18
N HIS A 109 5.53 -0.44 -17.23
CA HIS A 109 6.37 -0.36 -18.41
C HIS A 109 5.83 -1.33 -19.50
N PRO A 110 5.61 -0.87 -20.75
CA PRO A 110 4.93 -1.65 -21.79
C PRO A 110 5.60 -2.98 -22.21
N ARG A 111 6.83 -3.25 -21.79
CA ARG A 111 7.57 -4.48 -22.12
C ARG A 111 7.68 -5.45 -20.95
N TYR A 112 7.15 -5.10 -19.79
CA TYR A 112 7.33 -5.89 -18.59
C TYR A 112 6.16 -6.81 -18.29
N THR A 113 6.52 -7.94 -17.70
CA THR A 113 5.61 -9.00 -17.30
C THR A 113 5.07 -8.72 -15.90
N VAL A 114 3.75 -8.86 -15.75
CA VAL A 114 3.08 -8.96 -14.46
C VAL A 114 3.00 -10.43 -14.09
N PHE A 115 3.09 -10.77 -12.81
CA PHE A 115 3.12 -12.15 -12.32
C PHE A 115 1.97 -12.43 -11.34
N VAL A 116 1.50 -13.66 -11.25
CA VAL A 116 0.42 -14.03 -10.30
C VAL A 116 0.88 -13.99 -8.82
N GLU A 117 2.19 -14.06 -8.58
CA GLU A 117 2.82 -14.01 -7.24
C GLU A 117 4.21 -13.32 -7.34
N PRO A 118 4.80 -12.81 -6.24
CA PRO A 118 6.04 -12.03 -6.28
C PRO A 118 7.28 -12.92 -6.47
N SER A 119 7.39 -13.54 -7.64
CA SER A 119 8.50 -14.39 -8.05
C SER A 119 8.71 -14.30 -9.56
N MET A 120 9.97 -14.24 -10.00
CA MET A 120 10.33 -14.28 -11.43
C MET A 120 10.04 -15.64 -12.09
N SER A 121 9.78 -16.69 -11.31
CA SER A 121 9.41 -18.02 -11.80
C SER A 121 7.90 -18.25 -11.86
N ALA A 122 7.10 -17.27 -11.42
CA ALA A 122 5.66 -17.36 -11.38
C ALA A 122 5.06 -17.31 -12.79
N GLU A 123 3.79 -17.72 -12.89
CA GLU A 123 3.03 -17.58 -14.13
C GLU A 123 2.83 -16.10 -14.48
N PRO A 124 3.09 -15.70 -15.73
CA PRO A 124 2.84 -14.34 -16.19
C PRO A 124 1.35 -14.08 -16.38
N VAL A 125 0.90 -12.88 -16.06
CA VAL A 125 -0.41 -12.34 -16.41
C VAL A 125 -0.27 -11.55 -17.70
N ASP A 126 -1.09 -11.90 -18.71
CA ASP A 126 -1.11 -11.19 -19.97
C ASP A 126 -1.82 -9.84 -19.82
N ILE A 127 -1.04 -8.76 -19.86
CA ILE A 127 -1.49 -7.36 -19.87
C ILE A 127 -1.13 -6.65 -21.17
N SER A 128 -0.74 -7.40 -22.21
CA SER A 128 -0.08 -6.91 -23.44
C SER A 128 -0.84 -5.84 -24.24
N LEU A 129 -2.07 -5.54 -23.85
CA LEU A 129 -2.93 -4.54 -24.46
C LEU A 129 -2.88 -3.16 -23.76
N PHE A 130 -2.13 -3.00 -22.66
CA PHE A 130 -2.24 -1.79 -21.84
C PHE A 130 -0.88 -1.14 -21.50
N ASP A 131 -0.70 0.11 -21.94
CA ASP A 131 0.10 1.08 -21.18
C ASP A 131 -0.83 1.64 -20.09
N ALA A 132 -0.74 1.10 -18.87
CA ALA A 132 -1.70 1.39 -17.82
C ALA A 132 -1.08 2.08 -16.62
N VAL A 133 -1.81 3.09 -16.14
CA VAL A 133 -1.75 3.50 -14.74
C VAL A 133 -2.54 2.45 -13.95
N LEU A 134 -1.86 1.77 -13.04
CA LEU A 134 -2.40 0.64 -12.29
C LEU A 134 -2.48 1.00 -10.80
N PRO A 135 -3.66 0.94 -10.17
CA PRO A 135 -3.80 1.18 -8.73
C PRO A 135 -2.99 0.17 -7.93
N LEU A 136 -2.40 0.63 -6.83
CA LEU A 136 -1.71 -0.26 -5.90
C LEU A 136 -2.71 -1.00 -5.02
N SER A 137 -2.35 -2.25 -4.72
CA SER A 137 -3.06 -3.08 -3.75
C SER A 137 -2.12 -3.49 -2.61
N ASP A 138 -0.87 -3.85 -2.89
CA ASP A 138 0.04 -4.39 -1.88
C ASP A 138 1.51 -4.11 -2.25
N CYS A 139 2.45 -4.43 -1.38
CA CYS A 139 3.87 -4.43 -1.70
C CYS A 139 4.65 -5.44 -0.84
N ARG A 140 5.77 -5.95 -1.36
CA ARG A 140 6.62 -6.95 -0.70
C ARG A 140 8.07 -6.79 -1.14
N GLY A 141 8.89 -6.15 -0.32
CA GLY A 141 10.27 -5.84 -0.68
C GLY A 141 10.32 -4.98 -1.94
N GLU A 142 10.94 -5.50 -2.99
CA GLU A 142 11.07 -4.85 -4.31
C GLU A 142 9.90 -5.15 -5.25
N TRP A 143 8.79 -5.71 -4.75
CA TRP A 143 7.60 -6.02 -5.53
C TRP A 143 6.43 -5.13 -5.14
N VAL A 144 5.63 -4.72 -6.12
CA VAL A 144 4.32 -4.10 -5.89
C VAL A 144 3.23 -5.02 -6.44
N GLN A 145 2.10 -5.08 -5.74
CA GLN A 145 0.89 -5.68 -6.26
C GLN A 145 -0.03 -4.58 -6.77
N VAL A 146 -0.58 -4.79 -7.95
CA VAL A 146 -1.44 -3.85 -8.64
C VAL A 146 -2.79 -4.47 -8.98
N GLU A 147 -3.81 -3.63 -9.07
CA GLU A 147 -5.09 -4.01 -9.66
C GLU A 147 -5.02 -3.88 -11.18
N LEU A 148 -5.37 -4.97 -11.88
CA LEU A 148 -5.32 -5.07 -13.33
C LEU A 148 -6.71 -4.81 -13.92
N PRO A 149 -6.78 -4.11 -15.07
CA PRO A 149 -8.03 -3.96 -15.79
C PRO A 149 -8.50 -5.33 -16.29
N VAL A 150 -9.74 -5.70 -15.94
CA VAL A 150 -10.33 -6.95 -16.42
C VAL A 150 -10.81 -6.75 -17.86
N THR A 151 -10.36 -7.58 -18.80
CA THR A 151 -10.95 -7.67 -20.14
C THR A 151 -11.55 -9.04 -20.40
N GLY A 152 -12.87 -9.09 -20.52
CA GLY A 152 -13.62 -10.29 -20.91
C GLY A 152 -15.07 -10.24 -20.38
N THR A 153 -16.05 -10.51 -21.23
CA THR A 153 -17.49 -10.34 -20.95
C THR A 153 -18.12 -11.45 -20.08
N GLU A 154 -17.35 -12.29 -19.40
CA GLU A 154 -17.89 -13.43 -18.64
C GLU A 154 -17.25 -13.63 -17.25
N ILE A 155 -16.80 -12.56 -16.61
CA ILE A 155 -16.34 -12.62 -15.23
C ILE A 155 -17.30 -11.80 -14.38
N ILE A 156 -18.09 -12.49 -13.56
CA ILE A 156 -18.88 -11.90 -12.46
C ILE A 156 -17.87 -11.58 -11.36
N ASP A 157 -17.06 -10.55 -11.62
CA ASP A 157 -16.03 -9.88 -10.80
C ASP A 157 -15.14 -10.76 -9.90
N PRO A 158 -13.85 -10.88 -10.24
CA PRO A 158 -12.87 -10.34 -9.31
C PRO A 158 -11.88 -9.43 -10.01
N GLN A 159 -11.62 -8.27 -9.40
CA GLN A 159 -10.41 -7.48 -9.64
C GLN A 159 -9.21 -8.42 -9.72
N LEU A 160 -8.63 -8.56 -10.92
CA LEU A 160 -7.45 -9.38 -11.09
C LEU A 160 -6.28 -8.60 -10.48
N ARG A 161 -5.53 -9.22 -9.56
CA ARG A 161 -4.32 -8.63 -8.99
C ARG A 161 -3.09 -9.28 -9.59
N GLY A 162 -2.02 -8.51 -9.74
CA GLY A 162 -0.75 -9.01 -10.24
C GLY A 162 0.44 -8.33 -9.58
N TRP A 163 1.57 -9.01 -9.56
CA TRP A 163 2.81 -8.58 -8.94
C TRP A 163 3.81 -8.10 -9.99
N MET A 164 4.43 -6.97 -9.74
CA MET A 164 5.42 -6.35 -10.60
C MET A 164 6.73 -6.17 -9.82
N PRO A 165 7.88 -6.62 -10.34
CA PRO A 165 9.16 -6.38 -9.72
C PRO A 165 9.62 -4.93 -9.96
N SER A 166 10.52 -4.44 -9.12
CA SER A 166 11.22 -3.18 -9.35
C SER A 166 11.82 -3.12 -10.76
N GLY A 167 11.69 -1.98 -11.42
CA GLY A 167 12.07 -1.79 -12.83
C GLY A 167 10.99 -2.14 -13.84
N ALA A 168 9.94 -2.88 -13.46
CA ALA A 168 8.78 -3.15 -14.32
C ALA A 168 7.75 -2.01 -14.34
N TYR A 169 7.91 -1.02 -13.47
CA TYR A 169 6.97 0.08 -13.29
C TYR A 169 7.68 1.36 -12.89
N CYS A 170 6.97 2.48 -13.03
CA CYS A 170 7.40 3.80 -12.61
C CYS A 170 6.45 4.37 -11.57
N GLY A 171 6.99 4.67 -10.39
CA GLY A 171 6.27 5.29 -9.28
C GLY A 171 6.22 6.82 -9.32
N ASN A 172 6.84 7.43 -10.34
CA ASN A 172 6.88 8.87 -10.54
C ASN A 172 6.23 9.20 -11.89
N PRO A 173 5.17 10.02 -11.94
CA PRO A 173 4.41 10.28 -13.16
C PRO A 173 5.13 11.30 -14.08
N TRP A 174 6.21 11.92 -13.62
CA TRP A 174 7.00 12.91 -14.38
C TRP A 174 8.15 12.27 -15.16
N ILE A 175 8.37 10.97 -15.00
CA ILE A 175 9.44 10.22 -15.66
C ILE A 175 8.79 9.24 -16.65
N GLU A 176 9.31 9.20 -17.87
CA GLU A 176 8.87 8.21 -18.85
C GLU A 176 9.25 6.79 -18.38
N CYS A 177 8.33 5.85 -18.58
CA CYS A 177 8.53 4.46 -18.21
C CYS A 177 9.04 3.68 -19.42
N ASP A 178 10.32 3.90 -19.73
CA ASP A 178 11.02 3.45 -20.95
C ASP A 178 11.80 2.15 -20.81
#